data_AF-A0A4R4G2B6-F1
#
_entry.id   AF-A0A4R4G2B6-F1
#
_cell.length_a   1.000
_cell.length_b   1.000
_cell.length_c   1.000
_cell.angle_alpha   90.00
_cell.angle_beta   90.00
_cell.angle_gamma   90.00
#
_symmetry.space_group_name_H-M   'P 1'
#
loop_
_entity.id
_entity.type
_entity.pdbx_description
1 polymer ?
#
loop_
_entity_poly.entity_id
_entity_poly.type
_entity_poly.pdbx_seq_one_letter_code
_entity_poly.pdbx_strand_id
1 'polypeptide(L)'
;MNDIIRDAHSRFTEISRLLQAEAGGEQSYFVHLSEATQNAYVVMNEGMCENTTVCHECAAHRDFLQSMIGIVEDLASGAPLSAAYQTALESYRRKVGEILTKIEGAIASM
;
A
#
# COMPACT_ATOMS: atom_id res chain seq x y z
N MET A 1 -2.10 -17.25 10.97
CA MET A 1 -3.28 -16.55 10.42
C MET A 1 -3.51 -15.21 11.10
N ASN A 2 -3.60 -15.16 12.44
CA ASN A 2 -3.69 -13.89 13.20
C ASN A 2 -2.46 -12.98 12.98
N ASP A 3 -1.26 -13.56 12.87
CA ASP A 3 -0.02 -12.79 12.68
C ASP A 3 0.06 -12.14 11.29
N ILE A 4 -0.36 -12.83 10.23
CA ILE A 4 -0.36 -12.30 8.86
C ILE A 4 -1.30 -11.09 8.73
N ILE A 5 -2.49 -11.15 9.33
CA ILE A 5 -3.47 -10.05 9.26
C ILE A 5 -2.96 -8.85 10.07
N ARG A 6 -2.32 -9.07 11.22
CA ARG A 6 -1.68 -8.02 12.01
C ARG A 6 -0.48 -7.39 11.31
N ASP A 7 0.33 -8.20 10.64
CA ASP A 7 1.44 -7.72 9.83
C ASP A 7 0.94 -6.89 8.65
N ALA A 8 -0.08 -7.36 7.94
CA ALA A 8 -0.73 -6.60 6.87
C ALA A 8 -1.24 -5.26 7.41
N HIS A 9 -1.98 -5.28 8.52
CA HIS A 9 -2.44 -4.07 9.19
C HIS A 9 -1.29 -3.09 9.43
N SER A 10 -0.20 -3.54 10.06
CA SER A 10 0.98 -2.70 10.33
C SER A 10 1.57 -2.07 9.06
N ARG A 11 1.70 -2.84 7.97
CA ARG A 11 2.28 -2.34 6.70
C ARG A 11 1.38 -1.33 6.01
N PHE A 12 0.08 -1.58 6.00
CA PHE A 12 -0.86 -0.64 5.39
C PHE A 12 -1.05 0.63 6.23
N THR A 13 -0.95 0.55 7.56
CA THR A 13 -0.93 1.74 8.43
C THR A 13 0.30 2.60 8.16
N GLU A 14 1.46 1.99 7.96
CA GLU A 14 2.70 2.69 7.61
C GLU A 14 2.56 3.47 6.30
N ILE A 15 2.05 2.83 5.24
CA ILE A 15 1.76 3.49 3.96
C ILE A 15 0.76 4.63 4.16
N SER A 16 -0.34 4.40 4.88
CA SER A 16 -1.34 5.43 5.13
C SER A 16 -0.74 6.65 5.84
N ARG A 17 0.17 6.44 6.81
CA ARG A 17 0.86 7.53 7.50
C ARG A 17 1.75 8.33 6.53
N LEU A 18 2.50 7.65 5.68
CA LEU A 18 3.33 8.30 4.66
C LEU A 18 2.47 9.06 3.65
N LEU A 19 1.33 8.52 3.20
CA LEU A 19 0.44 9.22 2.26
C LEU A 19 -0.33 10.41 2.89
N GLN A 20 -0.41 10.47 4.23
CA GLN A 20 -1.03 11.59 4.97
C GLN A 20 -0.04 12.69 5.32
N ALA A 21 1.23 12.34 5.58
CA ALA A 21 2.29 13.31 5.69
C ALA A 21 2.46 13.96 4.31
N GLU A 22 2.00 15.21 4.15
CA GLU A 22 2.00 15.92 2.88
C GLU A 22 3.33 15.73 2.13
N ALA A 23 3.23 15.23 0.91
CA ALA A 23 4.35 15.01 0.02
C ALA A 23 4.92 16.37 -0.38
N GLY A 24 5.91 16.88 0.35
CA GLY A 24 6.70 18.05 -0.04
C GLY A 24 7.51 17.85 -1.33
N GLY A 25 7.29 16.74 -2.06
CA GLY A 25 8.04 16.36 -3.25
C GLY A 25 9.48 15.94 -2.97
N GLU A 26 9.86 15.77 -1.71
CA GLU A 26 11.22 15.37 -1.35
C GLU A 26 11.51 13.94 -1.81
N GLN A 27 12.70 13.72 -2.35
CA GLN A 27 13.08 12.39 -2.86
C GLN A 27 13.09 11.33 -1.75
N SER A 28 13.54 11.69 -0.55
CA SER A 28 13.53 10.84 0.65
C SER A 28 12.14 10.34 1.01
N TYR A 29 11.12 11.17 0.82
CA TYR A 29 9.73 10.78 1.03
C TYR A 29 9.33 9.63 0.12
N PHE A 30 9.64 9.73 -1.18
CA PHE A 30 9.30 8.68 -2.14
C PHE A 30 10.11 7.40 -1.94
N VAL A 31 11.36 7.49 -1.46
CA VAL A 31 12.15 6.32 -1.07
C VAL A 31 11.44 5.54 0.05
N HIS A 32 11.05 6.23 1.13
CA HIS A 32 10.32 5.59 2.23
C HIS A 32 8.96 5.05 1.81
N LEU A 33 8.23 5.78 0.96
CA LEU A 33 6.97 5.29 0.41
C LEU A 33 7.16 4.05 -0.45
N SER A 34 8.26 3.99 -1.24
CA SER A 34 8.57 2.83 -2.08
C SER A 34 8.82 1.59 -1.23
N GLU A 35 9.70 1.70 -0.23
CA GLU A 35 10.02 0.62 0.71
C GLU A 35 8.76 0.10 1.43
N ALA A 36 7.93 1.01 1.94
CA ALA A 36 6.67 0.65 2.58
C ALA A 36 5.71 -0.06 1.62
N THR A 37 5.62 0.41 0.37
CA THR A 37 4.78 -0.21 -0.67
C THR A 37 5.22 -1.63 -0.99
N GLN A 38 6.53 -1.84 -1.17
CA GLN A 38 7.10 -3.17 -1.46
C GLN A 38 6.86 -4.14 -0.29
N ASN A 39 7.05 -3.69 0.95
CA ASN A 39 6.78 -4.51 2.14
C ASN A 39 5.30 -4.93 2.23
N ALA A 40 4.36 -4.02 1.96
CA ALA A 40 2.94 -4.35 1.95
C ALA A 40 2.57 -5.29 0.79
N TYR A 41 3.22 -5.14 -0.37
CA TYR A 41 3.04 -6.06 -1.50
C TYR A 41 3.44 -7.48 -1.13
N VAL A 42 4.60 -7.68 -0.51
CA VAL A 42 5.09 -9.00 -0.09
C VAL A 42 4.10 -9.65 0.88
N VAL A 43 3.70 -8.94 1.94
CA VAL A 43 2.74 -9.46 2.93
C VAL A 43 1.39 -9.79 2.29
N MET A 44 0.93 -9.00 1.33
CA MET A 44 -0.32 -9.29 0.64
C MET A 44 -0.21 -10.49 -0.31
N ASN A 45 0.89 -10.60 -1.06
CA ASN A 45 1.11 -11.68 -2.01
C ASN A 45 1.33 -13.03 -1.31
N GLU A 46 2.18 -13.06 -0.28
CA GLU A 46 2.56 -14.30 0.42
C GLU A 46 1.59 -14.65 1.56
N GLY A 47 0.93 -13.66 2.16
CA GLY A 47 0.07 -13.87 3.32
C GLY A 47 -1.42 -13.86 3.00
N MET A 48 -1.91 -12.71 2.53
CA MET A 48 -3.35 -12.50 2.35
C MET A 48 -3.92 -13.23 1.14
N CYS A 49 -3.16 -13.34 0.05
CA CYS A 49 -3.62 -14.00 -1.16
C CYS A 49 -3.64 -15.52 -1.08
N GLU A 50 -2.75 -16.13 -0.30
CA GLU A 50 -2.79 -17.56 -0.04
C GLU A 50 -3.98 -17.94 0.86
N ASN A 51 -4.54 -16.97 1.60
CA ASN A 51 -5.67 -17.16 2.50
C ASN A 51 -6.96 -16.53 1.95
N THR A 52 -7.60 -17.23 1.02
CA THR A 52 -8.81 -16.81 0.30
C THR A 52 -10.02 -16.48 1.20
N THR A 53 -10.00 -16.89 2.47
CA THR A 53 -11.03 -16.56 3.47
C THR A 53 -10.99 -15.08 3.87
N VAL A 54 -9.86 -14.39 3.69
CA VAL A 54 -9.65 -13.02 4.16
C VAL A 54 -9.91 -11.97 3.07
N CYS A 55 -9.60 -12.26 1.81
CA CYS A 55 -9.82 -11.28 0.73
C CYS A 55 -10.02 -11.95 -0.64
N HIS A 56 -11.26 -12.00 -1.14
CA HIS A 56 -11.53 -12.44 -2.51
C HIS A 56 -10.96 -11.49 -3.57
N GLU A 57 -10.67 -10.23 -3.20
CA GLU A 57 -10.11 -9.20 -4.08
C GLU A 57 -8.57 -9.07 -3.95
N CYS A 58 -7.91 -10.01 -3.27
CA CYS A 58 -6.47 -9.90 -2.97
C CYS A 58 -5.64 -9.69 -4.24
N ALA A 59 -6.00 -10.36 -5.35
CA ALA A 59 -5.27 -10.28 -6.61
C ALA A 59 -5.35 -8.87 -7.19
N ALA A 60 -6.54 -8.28 -7.17
CA ALA A 60 -6.73 -6.90 -7.62
C ALA A 60 -5.98 -5.89 -6.73
N HIS A 61 -5.93 -6.12 -5.42
CA HIS A 61 -5.17 -5.26 -4.50
C HIS A 61 -3.66 -5.40 -4.70
N ARG A 62 -3.17 -6.64 -4.92
CA ARG A 62 -1.77 -6.92 -5.24
C ARG A 62 -1.36 -6.26 -6.56
N ASP A 63 -2.14 -6.44 -7.62
CA ASP A 63 -1.84 -5.89 -8.94
C ASP A 63 -1.85 -4.35 -8.91
N PHE A 64 -2.74 -3.77 -8.10
CA PHE A 64 -2.73 -2.34 -7.83
C PHE A 64 -1.46 -1.89 -7.07
N LEU A 65 -1.03 -2.61 -6.03
CA LEU A 65 0.21 -2.28 -5.35
C LEU A 65 1.41 -2.39 -6.30
N GLN A 66 1.44 -3.40 -7.17
CA GLN A 66 2.52 -3.56 -8.15
C GLN A 66 2.62 -2.35 -9.09
N SER A 67 1.49 -1.80 -9.54
CA SER A 67 1.52 -0.61 -10.38
C SER A 67 2.01 0.62 -9.61
N MET A 68 1.64 0.74 -8.32
CA MET A 68 2.11 1.82 -7.46
C MET A 68 3.60 1.73 -7.15
N ILE A 69 4.18 0.53 -7.00
CA ILE A 69 5.63 0.35 -6.82
C ILE A 69 6.38 1.08 -7.95
N GLY A 70 5.99 0.85 -9.21
CA GLY A 70 6.65 1.49 -10.35
C GLY A 70 6.60 3.01 -10.30
N ILE A 71 5.45 3.62 -9.98
CA ILE A 71 5.35 5.09 -9.95
C ILE A 71 6.10 5.68 -8.76
N VAL A 72 6.10 5.01 -7.60
CA VAL A 72 6.83 5.50 -6.42
C VAL A 72 8.35 5.32 -6.60
N GLU A 73 8.80 4.28 -7.29
CA GLU A 73 10.20 4.08 -7.68
C GLU A 73 10.69 5.14 -8.68
N ASP A 74 9.87 5.49 -9.67
CA ASP A 74 10.16 6.59 -10.61
C ASP A 74 10.38 7.90 -9.83
N LEU A 75 9.47 8.22 -8.91
CA LEU A 75 9.54 9.42 -8.08
C LEU A 75 10.74 9.38 -7.11
N ALA A 76 11.04 8.22 -6.51
CA ALA A 76 12.21 8.01 -5.67
C ALA A 76 13.53 8.17 -6.45
N SER A 77 13.50 7.89 -7.76
CA SER A 77 14.62 8.08 -8.68
C SER A 77 14.76 9.52 -9.19
N GLY A 78 13.90 10.43 -8.73
CA GLY A 78 13.94 11.86 -9.07
C GLY A 78 13.07 12.26 -10.27
N ALA A 79 12.13 11.41 -10.71
CA ALA A 79 11.15 11.82 -11.70
C ALA A 79 10.32 13.00 -11.16
N PRO A 80 9.98 13.99 -12.00
CA PRO A 80 9.19 15.13 -11.56
C PRO A 80 7.77 14.70 -11.20
N LEU A 81 7.21 15.30 -10.14
CA LEU A 81 5.84 15.06 -9.70
C LEU A 81 4.83 15.67 -10.69
N SER A 82 4.52 14.93 -11.74
CA SER A 82 3.53 15.30 -12.76
C SER A 82 2.09 15.21 -12.23
N ALA A 83 1.15 15.84 -12.93
CA ALA A 83 -0.28 15.72 -12.61
C ALA A 83 -0.77 14.26 -12.64
N ALA A 84 -0.25 13.44 -13.55
CA ALA A 84 -0.57 12.01 -13.62
C ALA A 84 -0.12 11.26 -12.36
N TYR A 85 1.10 11.54 -11.88
CA TYR A 85 1.60 10.95 -10.64
C TYR A 85 0.84 11.45 -9.42
N GLN A 86 0.43 12.72 -9.38
CA GLN A 86 -0.45 13.24 -8.32
C GLN A 86 -1.78 12.48 -8.27
N THR A 87 -2.46 12.32 -9.42
CA THR A 87 -3.71 11.52 -9.51
C THR A 87 -3.50 10.06 -9.09
N ALA A 88 -2.35 9.48 -9.42
CA ALA A 88 -2.01 8.13 -9.00
C ALA A 88 -1.82 8.03 -7.48
N LEU A 89 -1.10 8.97 -6.85
CA LEU A 89 -0.91 9.02 -5.40
C LEU A 89 -2.23 9.27 -4.65
N GLU A 90 -3.14 10.07 -5.20
CA GLU A 90 -4.48 10.24 -4.65
C GLU A 90 -5.29 8.94 -4.69
N SER A 91 -5.22 8.23 -5.82
CA SER A 91 -5.86 6.91 -5.98
C SER A 91 -5.23 5.88 -5.06
N TYR A 92 -3.91 5.95 -4.85
CA TYR A 92 -3.18 5.11 -3.92
C TYR A 92 -3.68 5.29 -2.50
N ARG A 93 -3.77 6.54 -2.03
CA ARG A 93 -4.29 6.87 -0.70
C ARG A 93 -5.70 6.33 -0.46
N ARG A 94 -6.60 6.49 -1.44
CA ARG A 94 -7.96 5.92 -1.35
C ARG A 94 -7.91 4.39 -1.24
N LYS A 95 -7.12 3.73 -2.10
CA LYS A 95 -7.07 2.27 -2.14
C LYS A 95 -6.46 1.66 -0.88
N VAL A 96 -5.44 2.29 -0.31
CA VAL A 96 -4.85 1.91 0.98
C VAL A 96 -5.88 2.00 2.10
N GLY A 97 -6.69 3.06 2.13
CA GLY A 97 -7.78 3.21 3.10
C GLY A 97 -8.85 2.13 2.97
N GLU A 98 -9.22 1.74 1.75
CA GLU A 98 -10.13 0.61 1.52
C GLU A 98 -9.57 -0.71 2.05
N ILE A 99 -8.29 -0.99 1.76
CA ILE A 99 -7.62 -2.22 2.21
C ILE A 99 -7.53 -2.26 3.74
N LEU A 100 -7.17 -1.14 4.39
CA LEU A 100 -7.15 -1.04 5.85
C LEU A 100 -8.50 -1.35 6.48
N THR A 101 -9.57 -0.71 6.00
CA THR A 101 -10.93 -0.95 6.49
C THR A 101 -11.29 -2.45 6.43
N LYS A 102 -10.90 -3.13 5.36
CA LYS A 102 -11.15 -4.58 5.22
C LYS A 102 -10.32 -5.42 6.20
N ILE A 103 -9.05 -5.08 6.37
CA ILE A 103 -8.17 -5.76 7.33
C ILE A 103 -8.70 -5.58 8.76
N GLU A 104 -9.09 -4.38 9.14
CA GLU A 104 -9.68 -4.07 10.45
C GLU A 104 -10.98 -4.84 10.69
N GLY A 105 -11.86 -4.92 9.68
CA GLY A 105 -13.08 -5.72 9.73
C GLY A 105 -12.80 -7.22 9.93
N ALA A 106 -11.76 -7.75 9.28
CA ALA A 106 -11.33 -9.13 9.47
C ALA A 106 -10.80 -9.36 10.90
N ILE A 107 -9.98 -8.45 11.44
CA ILE A 107 -9.47 -8.52 12.82
C ILE A 107 -10.63 -8.50 13.84
N ALA A 108 -11.63 -7.63 13.64
CA ALA A 108 -12.76 -7.49 14.56
C ALA A 108 -13.72 -8.71 14.55
N SER A 109 -13.68 -9.52 13.49
CA SER A 109 -14.53 -10.70 13.32
C SER A 109 -13.88 -12.01 13.81
N MET A 110 -12.64 -11.95 14.30
CA MET A 110 -11.87 -13.07 14.84
C MET A 110 -11.97 -13.17 16.36
#